data_AF-A0A2H9MLY1-F1
#
_entry.id   AF-A0A2H9MLY1-F1
#
_cell.length_a   1.000
_cell.length_b   1.000
_cell.length_c   1.000
_cell.angle_alpha   90.00
_cell.angle_beta   90.00
_cell.angle_gamma   90.00
#
_symmetry.space_group_name_H-M   'P 1'
#
loop_
_entity.id
_entity.type
_entity.pdbx_description
1 polymer ?
#
loop_
_entity_poly.entity_id
_entity_poly.type
_entity_poly.pdbx_seq_one_letter_code
_entity_poly.pdbx_strand_id
1 'polypeptide(L)'
;MKRRCKKISSLKKTVLFFAFTIILSTFLLCAVGQFSAEGIEVQKNSYWSRLISCTKGDKIRITTSCDMTFDILFMTEEEYEEYKDAITNGGSFTYYITGSRLSVASTQYEFEIPENGDYYIVIDNTDLPLGGATPQGDIVLGLGVNHEKSLLGSTFDFGDWIFIGIIIIGCVSVGIIIGVVVYVRGKEQERYEDSIKNLDRQLSSGKISEQTYKELRENIEDKYHKQIKRMGL
;
A
#
# COMPACT_ATOMS: atom_id res chain seq x y z
N MET A 1 8.97 47.65 -17.16
CA MET A 1 9.53 46.40 -17.71
C MET A 1 9.86 45.40 -16.59
N LYS A 2 8.88 44.72 -15.96
CA LYS A 2 9.15 43.74 -14.86
C LYS A 2 7.97 42.82 -14.46
N ARG A 3 7.12 42.38 -15.41
CA ARG A 3 5.92 41.56 -15.10
C ARG A 3 5.87 40.15 -15.73
N ARG A 4 6.94 39.66 -16.38
CA ARG A 4 6.91 38.33 -17.05
C ARG A 4 7.29 37.13 -16.16
N CYS A 5 7.70 37.31 -14.90
CA CYS A 5 8.25 36.20 -14.10
C CYS A 5 7.25 35.43 -13.21
N LYS A 6 5.98 35.85 -13.08
CA LYS A 6 5.05 35.26 -12.08
C LYS A 6 4.35 33.96 -12.51
N LYS A 7 4.15 33.73 -13.82
CA LYS A 7 3.25 32.65 -14.31
C LYS A 7 3.87 31.25 -14.30
N ILE A 8 5.19 31.11 -14.43
CA ILE A 8 5.88 29.79 -14.38
C ILE A 8 5.81 29.16 -12.98
N SER A 9 5.55 29.94 -11.93
CA SER A 9 5.50 29.42 -10.56
C SER A 9 4.26 28.58 -10.23
N SER A 10 3.13 28.75 -10.93
CA SER A 10 1.90 28.02 -10.58
C SER A 10 1.91 26.59 -11.13
N LEU A 11 2.43 26.37 -12.33
CA LEU A 11 2.48 25.05 -12.96
C LEU A 11 3.37 24.07 -12.18
N LYS A 12 4.54 24.55 -11.70
CA LYS A 12 5.45 23.74 -10.88
C LYS A 12 4.80 23.29 -9.56
N LYS A 13 3.96 24.13 -8.96
CA LYS A 13 3.25 23.80 -7.71
C LYS A 13 2.20 22.72 -7.93
N THR A 14 1.46 22.77 -9.04
CA THR A 14 0.43 21.75 -9.34
C THR A 14 1.05 20.37 -9.60
N VAL A 15 2.17 20.32 -10.35
CA VAL A 15 2.88 19.04 -10.61
C VAL A 15 3.46 18.48 -9.31
N LEU A 16 4.07 19.32 -8.47
CA LEU A 16 4.63 18.89 -7.19
C LEU A 16 3.54 18.37 -6.24
N PHE A 17 2.36 19.01 -6.22
CA PHE A 17 1.23 18.59 -5.40
C PHE A 17 0.70 17.22 -5.83
N PHE A 18 0.56 16.97 -7.15
CA PHE A 18 0.12 15.68 -7.68
C PHE A 18 1.12 14.54 -7.41
N ALA A 19 2.42 14.81 -7.59
CA ALA A 19 3.45 13.82 -7.26
C ALA A 19 3.41 13.47 -5.76
N PHE A 20 3.20 14.48 -4.90
CA PHE A 20 3.09 14.28 -3.46
C PHE A 20 1.84 13.46 -3.07
N THR A 21 0.68 13.71 -3.67
CA THR A 21 -0.52 12.91 -3.39
C THR A 21 -0.38 11.45 -3.81
N ILE A 22 0.28 11.17 -4.94
CA ILE A 22 0.54 9.79 -5.38
C ILE A 22 1.46 9.09 -4.37
N ILE A 23 2.58 9.71 -4.00
CA ILE A 23 3.51 9.16 -3.01
C ILE A 23 2.84 8.97 -1.64
N LEU A 24 2.00 9.93 -1.22
CA LEU A 24 1.30 9.83 0.07
C LEU A 24 0.23 8.73 0.05
N SER A 25 -0.46 8.54 -1.08
CA SER A 25 -1.47 7.47 -1.21
C SER A 25 -0.86 6.08 -1.19
N THR A 26 0.32 5.87 -1.79
CA THR A 26 1.03 4.59 -1.70
C THR A 26 1.55 4.34 -0.30
N PHE A 27 2.01 5.38 0.40
CA PHE A 27 2.42 5.26 1.80
C PHE A 27 1.26 4.92 2.75
N LEU A 28 0.05 5.46 2.51
CA LEU A 28 -1.13 5.17 3.33
C LEU A 28 -1.64 3.73 3.14
N LEU A 29 -1.48 3.14 1.95
CA LEU A 29 -1.96 1.78 1.69
C LEU A 29 -1.14 0.70 2.42
N CYS A 30 0.16 0.94 2.65
CA CYS A 30 1.03 -0.03 3.31
C CYS A 30 0.89 -0.08 4.84
N ALA A 31 0.22 0.88 5.47
CA ALA A 31 0.30 1.07 6.92
C ALA A 31 -0.82 0.40 7.74
N VAL A 32 -1.81 -0.24 7.11
CA VAL A 32 -2.93 -0.85 7.83
C VAL A 32 -2.67 -2.35 8.01
N GLY A 33 -1.78 -2.71 8.93
CA GLY A 33 -1.76 -4.06 9.46
C GLY A 33 -3.07 -4.32 10.20
N GLN A 34 -3.98 -5.10 9.61
CA GLN A 34 -5.22 -5.48 10.27
C GLN A 34 -4.90 -6.46 11.41
N PHE A 35 -4.86 -5.94 12.63
CA PHE A 35 -4.91 -6.77 13.83
C PHE A 35 -6.36 -7.24 14.02
N SER A 36 -6.63 -8.50 13.72
CA SER A 36 -7.89 -9.15 14.06
C SER A 36 -7.66 -10.04 15.27
N ALA A 37 -8.22 -9.66 16.42
CA ALA A 37 -8.31 -10.54 17.57
C ALA A 37 -9.53 -11.46 17.37
N GLU A 38 -9.30 -12.76 17.32
CA GLU A 38 -10.36 -13.77 17.23
C GLU A 38 -10.60 -14.36 18.62
N GLY A 39 -11.86 -14.45 19.05
CA GLY A 39 -12.21 -15.18 20.27
C GLY A 39 -12.31 -16.67 19.95
N ILE A 40 -11.49 -17.49 20.61
CA ILE A 40 -11.41 -18.94 20.39
C ILE A 40 -11.83 -19.63 21.68
N GLU A 41 -12.66 -20.67 21.54
CA GLU A 41 -13.04 -21.60 22.61
C GLU A 41 -12.44 -22.97 22.31
N VAL A 42 -11.68 -23.54 23.26
CA VAL A 42 -11.08 -24.88 23.15
C VAL A 42 -11.53 -25.72 24.33
N GLN A 43 -12.23 -26.81 24.03
CA GLN A 43 -12.72 -27.73 25.05
C GLN A 43 -11.59 -28.40 25.81
N LYS A 44 -11.86 -28.84 27.04
CA LYS A 44 -10.94 -29.67 27.82
C LYS A 44 -10.56 -30.94 27.03
N ASN A 45 -9.27 -31.29 27.04
CA ASN A 45 -8.71 -32.44 26.33
C ASN A 45 -8.90 -32.36 24.81
N SER A 46 -8.90 -31.14 24.27
CA SER A 46 -9.04 -30.85 22.85
C SER A 46 -8.04 -29.77 22.43
N TYR A 47 -7.97 -29.53 21.14
CA TYR A 47 -7.12 -28.49 20.57
C TYR A 47 -7.87 -27.73 19.48
N TRP A 48 -7.40 -26.52 19.20
CA TRP A 48 -7.78 -25.74 18.03
C TRP A 48 -6.55 -25.52 17.16
N SER A 49 -6.73 -25.50 15.84
CA SER A 49 -5.63 -25.29 14.90
C SER A 49 -6.02 -24.34 13.78
N ARG A 50 -5.05 -23.59 13.25
CA ARG A 50 -5.21 -22.79 12.03
C ARG A 50 -4.01 -22.95 11.12
N LEU A 51 -4.30 -23.27 9.86
CA LEU A 51 -3.33 -23.25 8.78
C LEU A 51 -3.04 -21.80 8.35
N ILE A 52 -1.76 -21.48 8.20
CA ILE A 52 -1.26 -20.23 7.66
C ILE A 52 -0.14 -20.49 6.65
N SER A 53 -0.25 -19.86 5.48
CA SER A 53 0.81 -19.90 4.47
C SER A 53 1.81 -18.79 4.71
N CYS A 54 3.08 -19.16 4.86
CA CYS A 54 4.16 -18.22 5.19
C CYS A 54 5.30 -18.27 4.17
N THR A 55 5.98 -17.14 4.03
CA THR A 55 7.23 -16.99 3.30
C THR A 55 8.37 -16.83 4.31
N LYS A 56 9.55 -17.33 3.96
CA LYS A 56 10.78 -17.12 4.70
C LYS A 56 11.00 -15.63 4.97
N GLY A 57 11.27 -15.29 6.23
CA GLY A 57 11.46 -13.93 6.69
C GLY A 57 10.18 -13.21 7.09
N ASP A 58 9.00 -13.80 6.87
CA ASP A 58 7.76 -13.29 7.46
C ASP A 58 7.88 -13.28 8.99
N LYS A 59 7.25 -12.30 9.63
CA LYS A 59 7.17 -12.24 11.08
C LYS A 59 5.78 -12.58 11.56
N ILE A 60 5.71 -13.52 12.49
CA ILE A 60 4.47 -13.90 13.17
C ILE A 60 4.53 -13.35 14.57
N ARG A 61 3.56 -12.49 14.91
CA ARG A 61 3.33 -12.02 16.28
C ARG A 61 2.08 -12.68 16.84
N ILE A 62 2.23 -13.33 17.98
CA ILE A 62 1.14 -13.98 18.71
C ILE A 62 0.92 -13.21 20.01
N THR A 63 -0.34 -12.80 20.23
CA THR A 63 -0.80 -12.21 21.50
C THR A 63 -1.98 -13.02 22.00
N THR A 64 -1.90 -13.50 23.24
CA THR A 64 -2.97 -14.26 23.90
C THR A 64 -3.16 -13.87 25.36
N SER A 65 -4.39 -14.07 25.85
CA SER A 65 -4.75 -13.93 27.27
C SER A 65 -5.88 -14.90 27.60
N CYS A 66 -5.69 -15.70 28.64
CA CYS A 66 -6.67 -16.63 29.22
C CYS A 66 -6.48 -16.68 30.75
N ASP A 67 -7.51 -17.09 31.47
CA ASP A 67 -7.45 -17.28 32.94
C ASP A 67 -6.81 -18.63 33.33
N MET A 68 -6.62 -19.53 32.36
CA MET A 68 -6.01 -20.85 32.54
C MET A 68 -4.75 -20.99 31.70
N THR A 69 -3.89 -21.95 32.06
CA THR A 69 -2.69 -22.28 31.28
C THR A 69 -3.04 -23.21 30.12
N PHE A 70 -2.42 -22.98 28.98
CA PHE A 70 -2.53 -23.78 27.76
C PHE A 70 -1.18 -23.79 27.03
N ASP A 71 -1.08 -24.59 25.97
CA ASP A 71 0.09 -24.65 25.11
C ASP A 71 -0.19 -23.98 23.78
N ILE A 72 0.82 -23.27 23.25
CA ILE A 72 0.82 -22.71 21.89
C ILE A 72 1.91 -23.44 21.13
N LEU A 73 1.53 -24.19 20.11
CA LEU A 73 2.46 -24.95 19.29
C LEU A 73 2.46 -24.38 17.87
N PHE A 74 3.64 -24.25 17.30
CA PHE A 74 3.84 -23.86 15.92
C PHE A 74 4.51 -25.01 15.19
N MET A 75 3.92 -25.44 14.08
CA MET A 75 4.31 -26.69 13.41
C MET A 75 4.31 -26.52 11.90
N THR A 76 5.18 -27.24 11.21
CA THR A 76 4.99 -27.52 9.77
C THR A 76 3.79 -28.43 9.56
N GLU A 77 3.38 -28.63 8.30
CA GLU A 77 2.33 -29.62 7.97
C GLU A 77 2.71 -31.04 8.42
N GLU A 78 3.97 -31.47 8.21
CA GLU A 78 4.45 -32.79 8.62
C GLU A 78 4.41 -32.97 10.15
N GLU A 79 4.95 -31.99 10.89
CA GLU A 79 4.92 -31.97 12.36
C GLU A 79 3.49 -31.98 12.91
N TYR A 80 2.54 -31.31 12.23
CA TYR A 80 1.14 -31.30 12.63
C TYR A 80 0.45 -32.66 12.43
N GLU A 81 0.80 -33.41 11.38
CA GLU A 81 0.32 -34.79 11.21
C GLU A 81 0.86 -35.71 12.32
N GLU A 82 2.15 -35.58 12.70
CA GLU A 82 2.73 -36.30 13.84
C GLU A 82 1.98 -35.99 15.14
N TYR A 83 1.66 -34.71 15.36
CA TYR A 83 0.90 -34.25 16.52
C TYR A 83 -0.49 -34.92 16.60
N LYS A 84 -1.24 -34.93 15.48
CA LYS A 84 -2.57 -35.57 15.44
C LYS A 84 -2.50 -37.07 15.72
N ASP A 85 -1.47 -37.75 15.21
CA ASP A 85 -1.23 -39.16 15.50
C ASP A 85 -0.93 -39.37 16.98
N ALA A 86 -0.06 -38.56 17.57
CA ALA A 86 0.28 -38.63 18.99
C ALA A 86 -0.91 -38.39 19.92
N ILE A 87 -1.83 -37.48 19.57
CA ILE A 87 -3.08 -37.25 20.33
C ILE A 87 -3.99 -38.48 20.29
N THR A 88 -4.05 -39.18 19.16
CA THR A 88 -4.97 -40.30 18.94
C THR A 88 -4.42 -41.62 19.48
N ASN A 89 -3.14 -41.88 19.20
CA ASN A 89 -2.49 -43.18 19.41
C ASN A 89 -1.46 -43.14 20.54
N GLY A 90 -1.21 -41.97 21.14
CA GLY A 90 -0.07 -41.74 22.02
C GLY A 90 1.23 -41.62 21.23
N GLY A 91 2.29 -41.10 21.87
CA GLY A 91 3.61 -41.00 21.24
C GLY A 91 4.31 -39.67 21.53
N SER A 92 5.29 -39.36 20.70
CA SER A 92 6.02 -38.09 20.71
C SER A 92 5.96 -37.48 19.33
N PHE A 93 5.92 -36.15 19.26
CA PHE A 93 5.96 -35.37 18.03
C PHE A 93 6.99 -34.25 18.19
N THR A 94 7.38 -33.66 17.07
CA THR A 94 8.24 -32.48 17.04
C THR A 94 7.44 -31.21 16.77
N TYR A 95 7.99 -30.06 17.16
CA TYR A 95 7.38 -28.76 16.90
C TYR A 95 8.46 -27.68 16.84
N TYR A 96 8.11 -26.55 16.22
CA TYR A 96 9.01 -25.41 16.10
C TYR A 96 9.13 -24.65 17.42
N ILE A 97 10.18 -24.95 18.19
CA ILE A 97 10.41 -24.44 19.55
C ILE A 97 10.36 -22.91 19.62
N THR A 98 11.01 -22.20 18.70
CA THR A 98 11.08 -20.73 18.73
C THR A 98 9.68 -20.10 18.63
N GLY A 99 8.81 -20.69 17.80
CA GLY A 99 7.44 -20.27 17.58
C GLY A 99 6.42 -20.83 18.59
N SER A 100 6.85 -21.63 19.57
CA SER A 100 5.96 -22.32 20.51
C SER A 100 6.17 -21.85 21.96
N ARG A 101 5.14 -21.95 22.80
CA ARG A 101 5.19 -21.64 24.23
C ARG A 101 4.35 -22.65 25.00
N LEU A 102 4.94 -23.30 25.99
CA LEU A 102 4.25 -24.26 26.84
C LEU A 102 3.81 -23.62 28.16
N SER A 103 2.71 -24.12 28.74
CA SER A 103 2.17 -23.76 30.04
C SER A 103 2.01 -22.25 30.25
N VAL A 104 1.42 -21.56 29.29
CA VAL A 104 1.21 -20.11 29.34
C VAL A 104 -0.25 -19.77 29.60
N ALA A 105 -0.50 -18.78 30.46
CA ALA A 105 -1.84 -18.19 30.62
C ALA A 105 -2.03 -16.94 29.75
N SER A 106 -0.96 -16.15 29.59
CA SER A 106 -0.91 -15.01 28.67
C SER A 106 0.49 -14.89 28.09
N THR A 107 0.59 -14.44 26.84
CA THR A 107 1.89 -14.19 26.22
C THR A 107 1.76 -13.21 25.07
N GLN A 108 2.86 -12.51 24.80
CA GLN A 108 3.06 -11.71 23.61
C GLN A 108 4.47 -11.96 23.11
N TYR A 109 4.61 -12.52 21.91
CA TYR A 109 5.91 -12.80 21.32
C TYR A 109 5.87 -12.73 19.80
N GLU A 110 7.06 -12.60 19.21
CA GLU A 110 7.27 -12.52 17.77
C GLU A 110 8.41 -13.45 17.38
N PHE A 111 8.29 -14.10 16.23
CA PHE A 111 9.34 -14.91 15.63
C PHE A 111 9.32 -14.79 14.11
N GLU A 112 10.43 -15.17 13.49
CA GLU A 112 10.64 -15.11 12.03
C GLU A 112 10.50 -16.50 11.41
N ILE A 113 9.85 -16.56 10.25
CA ILE A 113 9.61 -17.81 9.52
C ILE A 113 10.91 -18.27 8.84
N PRO A 114 11.38 -19.50 9.12
CA PRO A 114 12.68 -19.95 8.62
C PRO A 114 12.66 -20.34 7.13
N GLU A 115 11.52 -20.85 6.65
CA GLU A 115 11.37 -21.43 5.30
C GLU A 115 9.98 -21.11 4.71
N ASN A 116 9.88 -21.15 3.38
CA ASN A 116 8.58 -21.00 2.73
C ASN A 116 7.76 -22.26 2.96
N GLY A 117 6.50 -22.12 3.34
CA GLY A 117 5.63 -23.27 3.53
C GLY A 117 4.35 -22.95 4.28
N ASP A 118 3.56 -23.98 4.44
CA ASP A 118 2.34 -23.96 5.24
C ASP A 118 2.66 -24.40 6.68
N TYR A 119 2.18 -23.63 7.64
CA TYR A 119 2.39 -23.85 9.06
C TYR A 119 1.05 -23.90 9.80
N TYR A 120 1.01 -24.64 10.90
CA TYR A 120 -0.12 -24.71 11.81
C TYR A 120 0.21 -24.00 13.12
N ILE A 121 -0.68 -23.11 13.53
CA ILE A 121 -0.74 -22.64 14.91
C ILE A 121 -1.75 -23.52 15.63
N VAL A 122 -1.32 -24.19 16.68
CA VAL A 122 -2.17 -25.03 17.53
C VAL A 122 -2.27 -24.39 18.91
N ILE A 123 -3.49 -24.20 19.37
CA ILE A 123 -3.80 -23.94 20.77
C ILE A 123 -4.18 -25.29 21.37
N ASP A 124 -3.31 -25.82 22.21
CA ASP A 124 -3.49 -27.12 22.82
C ASP A 124 -3.97 -26.99 24.28
N ASN A 125 -5.02 -27.74 24.58
CA ASN A 125 -5.60 -27.93 25.91
C ASN A 125 -5.74 -29.43 26.18
N THR A 126 -4.69 -30.19 25.89
CA THR A 126 -4.58 -31.63 26.12
C THR A 126 -3.50 -31.90 27.17
N ASP A 127 -3.18 -33.17 27.43
CA ASP A 127 -2.07 -33.57 28.31
C ASP A 127 -0.74 -33.71 27.55
N LEU A 128 -0.66 -33.22 26.30
CA LEU A 128 0.51 -33.29 25.43
C LEU A 128 0.87 -31.90 24.88
N PRO A 129 2.16 -31.55 24.71
CA PRO A 129 3.34 -32.39 24.89
C PRO A 129 3.72 -32.59 26.38
N LEU A 130 4.65 -33.51 26.63
CA LEU A 130 5.23 -33.66 27.98
C LEU A 130 5.89 -32.35 28.44
N GLY A 131 5.54 -31.90 29.65
CA GLY A 131 5.96 -30.59 30.16
C GLY A 131 5.07 -29.42 29.69
N GLY A 132 3.99 -29.73 28.97
CA GLY A 132 2.90 -28.82 28.63
C GLY A 132 1.95 -28.54 29.79
N ALA A 133 0.92 -27.76 29.49
CA ALA A 133 -0.15 -27.44 30.44
C ALA A 133 -0.98 -28.69 30.76
N THR A 134 -1.46 -28.82 32.00
CA THR A 134 -2.48 -29.82 32.33
C THR A 134 -3.87 -29.21 32.07
N PRO A 135 -4.79 -29.87 31.37
CA PRO A 135 -6.08 -29.31 31.01
C PRO A 135 -7.00 -29.23 32.23
N GLN A 136 -7.33 -28.00 32.62
CA GLN A 136 -8.13 -27.72 33.83
C GLN A 136 -9.63 -27.56 33.52
N GLY A 137 -9.99 -27.17 32.30
CA GLY A 137 -11.35 -26.90 31.85
C GLY A 137 -11.36 -26.36 30.41
N ASP A 138 -12.51 -25.90 29.94
CA ASP A 138 -12.64 -25.28 28.62
C ASP A 138 -12.01 -23.87 28.65
N ILE A 139 -11.13 -23.58 27.70
CA ILE A 139 -10.44 -22.28 27.62
C ILE A 139 -11.14 -21.36 26.61
N VAL A 140 -11.30 -20.09 26.97
CA VAL A 140 -11.70 -19.02 26.06
C VAL A 140 -10.58 -18.01 26.02
N LEU A 141 -10.05 -17.70 24.84
CA LEU A 141 -8.93 -16.79 24.70
C LEU A 141 -9.07 -15.88 23.47
N GLY A 142 -8.55 -14.66 23.59
CA GLY A 142 -8.35 -13.79 22.44
C GLY A 142 -7.02 -14.11 21.77
N LEU A 143 -7.05 -14.57 20.51
CA LEU A 143 -5.86 -14.82 19.72
C LEU A 143 -5.68 -13.71 18.68
N GLY A 144 -4.61 -12.93 18.82
CA GLY A 144 -4.13 -12.03 17.79
C GLY A 144 -2.95 -12.66 17.06
N VAL A 145 -3.13 -13.02 15.79
CA VAL A 145 -2.03 -13.42 14.90
C VAL A 145 -1.81 -12.28 13.91
N ASN A 146 -0.68 -11.58 14.04
CA ASN A 146 -0.26 -10.61 13.04
C ASN A 146 0.82 -11.23 12.17
N HIS A 147 0.54 -11.28 10.86
CA HIS A 147 1.42 -11.81 9.84
C HIS A 147 1.98 -10.64 9.04
N GLU A 148 3.19 -10.21 9.38
CA GLU A 148 3.91 -9.20 8.62
C GLU A 148 4.64 -9.90 7.47
N LYS A 149 4.05 -9.83 6.28
CA LYS A 149 4.68 -10.38 5.08
C LYS A 149 5.95 -9.61 4.73
N SER A 150 7.04 -10.34 4.50
CA SER A 150 8.27 -9.77 3.98
C SER A 150 8.07 -9.33 2.54
N LEU A 151 7.97 -8.01 2.32
CA LEU A 151 7.83 -7.39 0.99
C LEU A 151 8.99 -7.71 0.05
N LEU A 152 10.13 -8.16 0.58
CA LEU A 152 11.32 -8.48 -0.19
C LEU A 152 11.36 -9.95 -0.65
N GLY A 153 10.49 -10.82 -0.12
CA GLY A 153 10.49 -12.27 -0.39
C GLY A 153 9.30 -12.77 -1.20
N SER A 154 8.18 -12.04 -1.25
CA SER A 154 7.02 -12.43 -2.06
C SER A 154 7.32 -12.23 -3.55
N THR A 155 7.38 -13.32 -4.32
CA THR A 155 7.25 -13.22 -5.78
C THR A 155 5.90 -12.57 -6.06
N PHE A 156 5.90 -11.33 -6.56
CA PHE A 156 4.69 -10.63 -6.99
C PHE A 156 3.83 -11.57 -7.81
N ASP A 157 2.59 -11.80 -7.38
CA ASP A 157 1.68 -12.66 -8.12
C ASP A 157 1.19 -11.97 -9.40
N PHE A 158 0.51 -12.71 -10.27
CA PHE A 158 0.01 -12.13 -11.53
C PHE A 158 -0.99 -10.97 -11.29
N GLY A 159 -1.75 -11.01 -10.19
CA GLY A 159 -2.66 -9.94 -9.79
C GLY A 159 -1.91 -8.67 -9.39
N ASP A 160 -0.83 -8.81 -8.64
CA ASP A 160 0.06 -7.71 -8.26
C ASP A 160 0.67 -7.05 -9.50
N TRP A 161 1.13 -7.85 -10.48
CA TRP A 161 1.67 -7.33 -11.74
C TRP A 161 0.62 -6.59 -12.57
N ILE A 162 -0.63 -7.07 -12.62
CA ILE A 162 -1.73 -6.35 -13.27
C ILE A 162 -1.95 -5.00 -12.57
N PHE A 163 -2.00 -4.99 -11.25
CA PHE A 163 -2.23 -3.76 -10.48
C PHE A 163 -1.12 -2.73 -10.71
N ILE A 164 0.14 -3.16 -10.65
CA ILE A 164 1.30 -2.32 -10.98
C ILE A 164 1.21 -1.82 -12.42
N GLY A 165 0.83 -2.69 -13.37
CA GLY A 165 0.62 -2.32 -14.77
C GLY A 165 -0.43 -1.22 -14.95
N ILE A 166 -1.56 -1.32 -14.26
CA ILE A 166 -2.62 -0.30 -14.28
C ILE A 166 -2.10 1.03 -13.72
N ILE A 167 -1.35 1.01 -12.62
CA ILE A 167 -0.75 2.22 -12.05
C ILE A 167 0.20 2.88 -13.06
N ILE A 168 1.09 2.10 -13.69
CA ILE A 168 2.05 2.62 -14.67
C ILE A 168 1.31 3.24 -15.86
N ILE A 169 0.31 2.56 -16.42
CA ILE A 169 -0.51 3.10 -17.53
C ILE A 169 -1.21 4.38 -17.10
N GLY A 170 -1.76 4.42 -15.89
CA GLY A 170 -2.36 5.60 -15.28
C GLY A 170 -1.38 6.78 -15.24
N CYS A 171 -0.19 6.58 -14.67
CA CYS A 171 0.85 7.61 -14.60
C CYS A 171 1.30 8.10 -15.98
N VAL A 172 1.49 7.19 -16.94
CA VAL A 172 1.89 7.54 -18.32
C VAL A 172 0.79 8.37 -19.00
N SER A 173 -0.47 7.97 -18.86
CA SER A 173 -1.60 8.69 -19.48
C SER A 173 -1.73 10.13 -18.93
N VAL A 174 -1.58 10.31 -17.62
CA VAL A 174 -1.56 11.64 -16.99
C VAL A 174 -0.38 12.47 -17.51
N GLY A 175 0.81 11.88 -17.62
CA GLY A 175 1.99 12.54 -18.19
C GLY A 175 1.77 13.03 -19.61
N ILE A 176 1.14 12.20 -20.47
CA ILE A 176 0.80 12.55 -21.85
C ILE A 176 -0.21 13.72 -21.88
N ILE A 177 -1.26 13.66 -21.06
CA ILE A 177 -2.27 14.73 -20.99
C ILE A 177 -1.62 16.06 -20.59
N ILE A 178 -0.76 16.05 -19.57
CA ILE A 178 0.00 17.24 -19.14
C ILE A 178 0.89 17.74 -20.29
N GLY A 179 1.61 16.85 -20.96
CA GLY A 179 2.45 17.19 -22.11
C GLY A 179 1.68 17.87 -23.23
N VAL A 180 0.51 17.33 -23.60
CA VAL A 180 -0.37 17.91 -24.64
C VAL A 180 -0.87 19.30 -24.20
N VAL A 181 -1.33 19.45 -22.95
CA VAL A 181 -1.79 20.74 -22.43
C VAL A 181 -0.67 21.79 -22.48
N VAL A 182 0.54 21.43 -22.04
CA VAL A 182 1.70 22.33 -22.08
C VAL A 182 2.07 22.70 -23.51
N TYR A 183 2.09 21.73 -24.43
CA TYR A 183 2.40 21.94 -25.84
C TYR A 183 1.39 22.88 -26.52
N VAL A 184 0.08 22.64 -26.34
CA VAL A 184 -0.98 23.50 -26.90
C VAL A 184 -0.86 24.94 -26.37
N ARG A 185 -0.57 25.11 -25.07
CA ARG A 185 -0.34 26.44 -24.49
C ARG A 185 0.87 27.15 -25.09
N GLY A 186 1.97 26.42 -25.28
CA GLY A 186 3.18 26.95 -25.93
C GLY A 186 2.88 27.49 -27.32
N LYS A 187 2.18 26.69 -28.14
CA LYS A 187 1.83 27.05 -29.51
C LYS A 187 0.88 28.25 -29.61
N GLU A 188 -0.11 28.34 -28.73
CA GLU A 188 -1.01 29.51 -28.70
C GLU A 188 -0.29 30.78 -28.22
N GLN A 189 0.69 30.64 -27.31
CA GLN A 189 1.52 31.77 -26.90
C GLN A 189 2.41 32.26 -28.05
N GLU A 190 3.02 31.37 -28.83
CA GLU A 190 3.81 31.73 -30.02
C GLU A 190 2.97 32.50 -31.04
N ARG A 191 1.76 32.00 -31.36
CA ARG A 191 0.81 32.70 -32.27
C ARG A 191 0.45 34.10 -31.79
N TYR A 192 0.24 34.25 -30.49
CA TYR A 192 -0.02 35.55 -29.87
C TYR A 192 1.17 36.49 -30.05
N GLU A 193 2.39 36.03 -29.73
CA GLU A 193 3.62 36.83 -29.86
C GLU A 193 3.90 37.25 -31.30
N ASP A 194 3.69 36.36 -32.28
CA ASP A 194 3.82 36.67 -33.71
C ASP A 194 2.79 37.71 -34.18
N SER A 195 1.56 37.63 -33.68
CA SER A 195 0.50 38.58 -34.03
C SER A 195 0.82 39.99 -33.51
N ILE A 196 1.33 40.10 -32.28
CA ILE A 196 1.78 41.38 -31.71
C ILE A 196 2.99 41.92 -32.48
N LYS A 197 3.96 41.08 -32.82
CA LYS A 197 5.16 41.49 -33.57
C LYS A 197 4.81 42.01 -34.97
N ASN A 198 3.81 41.42 -35.62
CA ASN A 198 3.32 41.92 -36.92
C ASN A 198 2.64 43.29 -36.79
N LEU A 199 1.84 43.49 -35.74
CA LEU A 199 1.23 44.78 -35.41
C LEU A 199 2.28 45.87 -35.17
N ASP A 200 3.32 45.56 -34.40
CA ASP A 200 4.43 46.49 -34.13
C ASP A 200 5.14 46.91 -35.42
N ARG A 201 5.36 45.98 -36.36
CA ARG A 201 5.93 46.26 -37.68
C ARG A 201 5.03 47.15 -38.54
N GLN A 202 3.71 46.95 -38.48
CA GLN A 202 2.76 47.79 -39.23
C GLN A 202 2.73 49.22 -38.68
N LEU A 203 2.76 49.37 -37.35
CA LEU A 203 2.85 50.67 -36.70
C LEU A 203 4.16 51.38 -37.07
N SER A 204 5.30 50.70 -36.95
CA SER A 204 6.61 51.30 -37.26
C SER A 204 6.79 51.68 -38.73
N SER A 205 6.06 51.02 -39.64
CA SER A 205 6.08 51.36 -41.08
C SER A 205 5.09 52.46 -41.47
N GLY A 206 4.32 53.00 -40.51
CA GLY A 206 3.29 54.01 -40.78
C GLY A 206 2.06 53.48 -41.53
N LYS A 207 1.92 52.16 -41.68
CA LYS A 207 0.78 51.53 -42.38
C LYS A 207 -0.52 51.65 -41.60
N ILE A 208 -0.44 51.82 -40.27
CA ILE A 208 -1.60 51.96 -39.38
C ILE A 208 -1.38 53.12 -38.42
N SER A 209 -2.47 53.75 -37.98
CA SER A 209 -2.43 54.79 -36.95
C SER A 209 -2.22 54.19 -35.56
N GLU A 210 -1.76 54.99 -34.61
CA GLU A 210 -1.59 54.55 -33.22
C GLU A 210 -2.93 54.15 -32.57
N GLN A 211 -4.04 54.82 -32.93
CA GLN A 211 -5.36 54.46 -32.43
C GLN A 211 -5.80 53.10 -32.95
N THR A 212 -5.65 52.85 -34.25
CA THR A 212 -5.92 51.54 -34.87
C THR A 212 -5.06 50.44 -34.24
N TYR A 213 -3.80 50.72 -33.93
CA TYR A 213 -2.92 49.78 -33.23
C TYR A 213 -3.46 49.39 -31.84
N LYS A 214 -3.93 50.37 -31.04
CA LYS A 214 -4.49 50.11 -29.71
C LYS A 214 -5.72 49.21 -29.78
N GLU A 215 -6.65 49.50 -30.68
CA GLU A 215 -7.88 48.71 -30.89
C GLU A 215 -7.57 47.27 -31.33
N LEU A 216 -6.67 47.09 -32.32
CA LEU A 216 -6.30 45.76 -32.80
C LEU A 216 -5.56 44.95 -31.74
N ARG A 217 -4.69 45.60 -30.97
CA ARG A 217 -3.97 44.96 -29.87
C ARG A 217 -4.91 44.50 -28.78
N GLU A 218 -5.86 45.34 -28.36
CA GLU A 218 -6.86 44.98 -27.36
C GLU A 218 -7.73 43.79 -27.82
N ASN A 219 -8.12 43.77 -29.10
CA ASN A 219 -8.88 42.66 -29.68
C ASN A 219 -8.09 41.34 -29.67
N ILE A 220 -6.80 41.36 -30.00
CA ILE A 220 -5.93 40.16 -29.91
C ILE A 220 -5.78 39.69 -28.46
N GLU A 221 -5.59 40.62 -27.52
CA GLU A 221 -5.49 40.30 -26.10
C GLU A 221 -6.79 39.66 -25.58
N ASP A 222 -7.96 40.18 -25.94
CA ASP A 222 -9.28 39.59 -25.60
C ASP A 222 -9.48 38.21 -26.24
N LYS A 223 -9.13 38.05 -27.53
CA LYS A 223 -9.23 36.77 -28.24
C LYS A 223 -8.38 35.69 -27.59
N TYR A 224 -7.13 36.03 -27.21
CA TYR A 224 -6.24 35.13 -26.49
C TYR A 224 -6.80 34.73 -25.12
N HIS A 225 -7.35 35.69 -24.36
CA HIS A 225 -7.98 35.39 -23.07
C HIS A 225 -9.22 34.50 -23.21
N LYS A 226 -10.08 34.76 -24.21
CA LYS A 226 -11.24 33.91 -24.52
C LYS A 226 -10.82 32.50 -24.91
N GLN A 227 -9.75 32.33 -25.70
CA GLN A 227 -9.24 31.01 -26.06
C GLN A 227 -8.68 30.25 -24.84
N ILE A 228 -7.90 30.90 -23.98
CA ILE A 228 -7.42 30.27 -22.72
C ILE A 228 -8.61 29.83 -21.87
N LYS A 229 -9.61 30.70 -21.69
CA LYS A 229 -10.80 30.38 -20.89
C LYS A 229 -11.61 29.22 -21.45
N ARG A 230 -11.73 29.12 -22.79
CA ARG A 230 -12.43 28.02 -23.47
C ARG A 230 -11.74 26.67 -23.31
N MET A 231 -10.42 26.65 -23.09
CA MET A 231 -9.68 25.40 -22.85
C MET A 231 -9.93 24.80 -21.45
N GLY A 232 -10.77 25.44 -20.62
CA GLY A 232 -11.06 24.95 -19.26
C GLY A 232 -9.83 24.97 -18.35
N LEU A 233 -8.87 25.86 -18.65
CA LEU A 233 -7.59 26.02 -17.96
C LEU A 233 -7.56 27.26 -17.06
#